data_AF-A0A8T8DBN6-F1
#
_entry.id   AF-A0A8T8DBN6-F1
#
_cell.length_a   1.000
_cell.length_b   1.000
_cell.length_c   1.000
_cell.angle_alpha   90.00
_cell.angle_beta   90.00
_cell.angle_gamma   90.00
#
_symmetry.space_group_name_H-M   'P 1'
#
loop_
_entity.id
_entity.type
_entity.pdbx_description
1 polymer ?
#
loop_
_entity_poly.entity_id
_entity_poly.type
_entity_poly.pdbx_seq_one_letter_code
_entity_poly.pdbx_strand_id
1 'polypeptide(L)'
;MARGQQSNRHLVPGASRALDQFKYEVARELGIQIPPDGYWGDMPTRLTGAVGGHMVRRMIALAEQQLAQRGTLPPADATRGAAAPAFGTANWAAGRADAFQPAPRV
;
A
#
# COMPACT_ATOMS: atom_id res chain seq x y z
N MET A 1 19.84 7.98 20.63
CA MET A 1 19.62 8.12 19.17
C MET A 1 18.41 7.28 18.78
N ALA A 2 17.33 7.90 18.28
CA ALA A 2 16.10 7.19 17.93
C ALA A 2 16.25 6.48 16.57
N ARG A 3 16.27 5.14 16.57
CA ARG A 3 16.20 4.32 15.35
C ARG A 3 14.74 4.20 14.91
N GLY A 4 14.23 5.24 14.25
CA GLY A 4 12.98 5.16 13.50
C GLY A 4 13.24 4.56 12.13
N GLN A 5 13.36 3.24 12.03
CA GLN A 5 13.30 2.56 10.72
C GLN A 5 11.85 2.53 10.23
N GLN A 6 11.37 3.67 9.75
CA GLN A 6 10.21 3.74 8.88
C GLN A 6 10.67 3.27 7.49
N SER A 7 10.67 1.96 7.29
CA SER A 7 10.79 1.41 5.94
C SER A 7 9.49 1.74 5.20
N ASN A 8 9.57 2.66 4.24
CA ASN A 8 8.50 2.87 3.25
C ASN A 8 8.35 1.58 2.44
N ARG A 9 7.60 0.63 2.98
CA ARG A 9 7.33 -0.64 2.34
C ARG A 9 6.41 -0.36 1.17
N HIS A 10 6.92 -0.55 -0.04
CA HIS A 10 6.11 -0.51 -1.25
C HIS A 10 4.93 -1.48 -1.09
N LEU A 11 3.71 -0.94 -1.14
CA LEU A 11 2.47 -1.71 -0.98
C LEU A 11 2.37 -2.83 -2.02
N VAL A 12 2.87 -2.56 -3.23
CA VAL A 12 2.98 -3.52 -4.31
C VAL A 12 4.44 -3.56 -4.78
N PRO A 13 5.20 -4.64 -4.49
CA PRO A 13 6.54 -4.80 -5.01
C PRO A 13 6.51 -4.88 -6.54
N GLY A 14 7.33 -4.10 -7.23
CA GLY A 14 7.40 -4.05 -8.70
C GLY A 14 6.54 -2.99 -9.38
N ALA A 15 5.58 -2.37 -8.68
CA ALA A 15 4.72 -1.33 -9.27
C ALA A 15 5.43 0.02 -9.52
N SER A 16 6.62 0.22 -8.94
CA SER A 16 7.36 1.49 -9.01
C SER A 16 7.57 2.00 -10.45
N ARG A 17 7.98 1.11 -11.37
CA ARG A 17 8.18 1.48 -12.78
C ARG A 17 6.88 1.89 -13.49
N ALA A 18 5.78 1.22 -13.19
CA ALA A 18 4.47 1.54 -13.78
C ALA A 18 3.96 2.88 -13.24
N LEU A 19 4.15 3.14 -11.94
CA LEU A 19 3.81 4.42 -11.30
C LEU A 19 4.65 5.57 -11.86
N ASP A 20 5.93 5.35 -12.16
CA ASP A 20 6.78 6.37 -12.78
C ASP A 20 6.33 6.72 -14.20
N GLN A 21 5.99 5.73 -15.03
CA GLN A 21 5.42 5.99 -16.36
C GLN A 21 4.12 6.78 -16.26
N PHE A 22 3.24 6.34 -15.37
CA PHE A 22 1.95 6.99 -15.15
C PHE A 22 2.09 8.43 -14.63
N LYS A 23 3.10 8.71 -13.79
CA LYS A 23 3.45 10.07 -13.34
C LYS A 23 3.76 10.98 -14.52
N TYR A 24 4.54 10.50 -15.48
CA TYR A 24 4.89 11.28 -16.67
C TYR A 24 3.70 11.48 -17.60
N GLU A 25 2.84 10.47 -17.77
CA GLU A 25 1.60 10.60 -18.56
C GLU A 25 0.66 11.64 -17.97
N VAL A 26 0.38 11.55 -16.67
CA VAL A 26 -0.48 12.51 -15.96
C VAL A 26 0.10 13.93 -16.03
N ALA A 27 1.42 14.08 -15.89
CA ALA A 27 2.07 15.38 -15.99
C ALA A 27 1.96 16.00 -17.39
N ARG A 28 2.13 15.18 -18.44
CA ARG A 28 1.95 15.61 -19.84
C ARG A 28 0.52 16.09 -20.11
N GLU A 29 -0.49 15.38 -19.59
CA GLU A 29 -1.89 15.78 -19.76
C GLU A 29 -2.25 17.08 -19.03
N LEU A 30 -1.63 17.34 -17.88
CA LEU A 30 -1.81 18.58 -17.13
C LEU A 30 -1.02 19.76 -17.73
N GLY A 31 -0.30 19.55 -18.84
CA GLY A 31 0.53 20.57 -19.48
C GLY A 31 1.74 20.98 -18.63
N ILE A 32 2.14 20.14 -17.67
CA ILE A 32 3.26 20.42 -16.78
C ILE A 32 4.54 19.98 -17.48
N GLN A 33 5.40 20.94 -17.80
CA GLN A 33 6.69 20.67 -18.39
C GLN A 33 7.59 19.98 -17.36
N ILE A 34 7.92 18.72 -17.64
CA ILE A 34 8.79 17.92 -16.79
C ILE A 34 10.24 18.36 -17.09
N PRO A 35 11.03 18.78 -16.09
CA PRO A 35 12.42 19.10 -16.31
C PRO A 35 13.18 17.87 -16.83
N PRO A 36 14.13 18.05 -17.77
CA PRO A 36 14.87 16.95 -18.40
C PRO A 36 15.72 16.17 -17.39
N ASP A 37 16.10 16.80 -16.28
CA ASP A 37 16.83 16.17 -15.17
C ASP A 37 15.96 15.25 -14.29
N GLY A 38 14.63 15.23 -14.52
CA GLY A 38 13.70 14.39 -13.75
C GLY A 38 13.54 14.83 -12.28
N TYR A 39 14.13 15.96 -11.90
CA TYR A 39 14.05 16.53 -10.56
C TYR A 39 12.80 17.41 -10.40
N TRP A 40 11.88 16.99 -9.53
CA TRP A 40 10.60 17.68 -9.31
C TRP A 40 10.65 18.75 -8.20
N GLY A 41 11.82 18.99 -7.61
CA GLY A 41 11.97 19.88 -6.45
C GLY A 41 11.92 21.38 -6.77
N ASP A 42 12.30 21.77 -8.00
CA ASP A 42 12.27 23.18 -8.44
C ASP A 42 10.89 23.62 -8.95
N MET A 43 9.92 22.69 -9.03
CA MET A 43 8.58 22.94 -9.50
C MET A 43 7.68 23.43 -8.36
N PRO A 44 6.74 24.37 -8.60
CA PRO A 44 5.81 24.82 -7.57
C PRO A 44 5.03 23.64 -6.97
N THR A 45 4.99 23.57 -5.64
CA THR A 45 4.34 22.50 -4.87
C THR A 45 2.87 22.29 -5.23
N ARG A 46 2.19 23.36 -5.70
CA ARG A 46 0.81 23.29 -6.18
C ARG A 46 0.67 22.43 -7.43
N LEU A 47 1.64 22.49 -8.36
CA LEU A 47 1.62 21.69 -9.59
C LEU A 47 2.00 20.24 -9.31
N THR A 48 3.07 20.00 -8.54
CA THR A 48 3.49 18.64 -8.20
C THR A 48 2.45 17.92 -7.33
N GLY A 49 1.81 18.64 -6.41
CA GLY A 49 0.67 18.15 -5.64
C GLY A 49 -0.55 17.82 -6.51
N ALA A 50 -0.85 18.67 -7.51
CA ALA A 50 -1.92 18.39 -8.46
C ALA A 50 -1.65 17.10 -9.26
N VAL A 51 -0.42 16.89 -9.75
CA VAL A 51 -0.03 15.65 -10.45
C VAL A 51 -0.31 14.41 -9.59
N GLY A 52 0.14 14.42 -8.33
CA GLY A 52 -0.11 13.32 -7.40
C GLY A 52 -1.60 13.08 -7.14
N GLY A 53 -2.39 14.15 -6.97
CA GLY A 53 -3.84 14.05 -6.79
C GLY A 53 -4.58 13.50 -8.01
N HIS A 54 -4.21 13.92 -9.22
CA HIS A 54 -4.77 13.41 -10.47
C HIS A 54 -4.41 11.95 -10.70
N MET A 55 -3.17 11.56 -10.37
CA MET A 55 -2.73 10.17 -10.41
C MET A 55 -3.61 9.27 -9.54
N VAL A 56 -3.80 9.62 -8.27
CA VAL A 56 -4.64 8.84 -7.34
C VAL A 56 -6.09 8.77 -7.79
N ARG A 57 -6.67 9.90 -8.22
CA ARG A 57 -8.07 9.94 -8.68
C ARG A 57 -8.30 9.00 -9.88
N ARG A 58 -7.37 8.93 -10.82
CA ARG A 58 -7.44 8.01 -11.96
C ARG A 58 -7.26 6.55 -11.55
N MET A 59 -6.33 6.25 -10.66
CA MET A 59 -6.15 4.88 -10.16
C MET A 59 -7.41 4.37 -9.46
N ILE A 60 -8.07 5.22 -8.66
CA ILE A 60 -9.34 4.88 -8.01
C ILE A 60 -10.42 4.64 -9.05
N ALA A 61 -10.58 5.52 -10.05
CA ALA A 61 -11.57 5.34 -11.11
C ALA A 61 -11.36 4.01 -11.88
N LEU A 62 -10.12 3.66 -12.19
CA LEU A 62 -9.78 2.38 -12.84
C LEU A 62 -10.08 1.19 -11.91
N ALA A 63 -9.78 1.30 -10.61
CA ALA A 63 -10.07 0.26 -9.64
C ALA A 63 -11.58 0.05 -9.48
N GLU A 64 -12.38 1.13 -9.42
CA GLU A 64 -13.83 1.07 -9.39
C GLU A 64 -14.40 0.39 -10.64
N GLN A 65 -13.88 0.71 -11.83
CA GLN A 65 -14.27 0.05 -13.08
C GLN A 65 -13.93 -1.44 -13.08
N GLN A 66 -12.73 -1.81 -12.63
CA GLN A 66 -12.31 -3.21 -12.53
C GLN A 66 -13.15 -3.98 -11.51
N LEU A 67 -13.50 -3.36 -10.38
CA LEU A 67 -14.37 -3.97 -9.37
C LEU A 67 -15.81 -4.09 -9.89
N ALA A 68 -16.30 -3.10 -10.63
CA ALA A 68 -17.61 -3.16 -11.27
C ALA A 68 -17.67 -4.27 -12.34
N GLN A 69 -16.60 -4.43 -13.15
CA GLN A 69 -16.48 -5.53 -14.11
C GLN A 69 -16.31 -6.90 -13.43
N ARG A 70 -15.61 -6.94 -12.30
CA ARG A 70 -15.46 -8.11 -11.45
C ARG A 70 -16.70 -8.35 -10.55
N GLY A 71 -17.78 -7.59 -10.77
CA GLY A 71 -19.09 -7.72 -10.14
C GLY A 71 -19.88 -8.96 -10.54
N THR A 72 -19.39 -9.80 -11.47
CA THR A 72 -19.81 -11.20 -11.53
C THR A 72 -19.05 -11.98 -10.46
N LEU A 73 -19.42 -11.79 -9.19
CA LEU A 73 -19.15 -12.83 -8.21
C LEU A 73 -19.85 -14.10 -8.74
N PRO A 74 -19.16 -15.24 -8.87
CA PRO A 74 -19.86 -16.51 -8.99
C PRO A 74 -20.85 -16.62 -7.81
N PRO A 75 -22.07 -17.13 -8.05
CA PRO A 75 -23.01 -17.38 -6.97
C PRO A 75 -22.31 -18.23 -5.90
N ALA A 76 -22.48 -17.83 -4.65
CA ALA A 76 -21.78 -18.39 -3.49
C ALA A 76 -22.27 -19.82 -3.12
N ASP A 77 -22.56 -20.69 -4.09
CA ASP A 77 -23.23 -21.98 -3.86
C ASP A 77 -22.50 -23.23 -4.39
N ALA A 78 -21.28 -23.13 -4.91
CA ALA A 78 -20.53 -24.32 -5.35
C ALA A 78 -19.32 -24.64 -4.44
N THR A 79 -19.59 -25.32 -3.33
CA THR A 79 -18.72 -26.36 -2.72
C THR A 79 -17.31 -26.00 -2.22
N ARG A 80 -17.21 -25.67 -0.92
CA ARG A 80 -16.29 -26.25 0.10
C ARG A 80 -16.36 -25.39 1.38
N GLY A 81 -16.70 -25.89 2.57
CA GLY A 81 -16.58 -27.27 3.01
C GLY A 81 -15.12 -27.72 3.05
N ALA A 82 -14.16 -26.84 3.32
CA ALA A 82 -12.78 -27.22 3.64
C ALA A 82 -12.03 -26.06 4.32
N ALA A 83 -11.70 -26.26 5.59
CA ALA A 83 -10.63 -25.62 6.37
C ALA A 83 -10.41 -24.11 6.20
N ALA A 84 -10.95 -23.33 7.13
CA ALA A 84 -10.40 -22.02 7.45
C ALA A 84 -8.90 -22.17 7.81
N PRO A 85 -7.99 -21.33 7.29
CA PRO A 85 -6.62 -21.30 7.76
C PRO A 85 -6.65 -20.80 9.21
N ALA A 86 -6.32 -21.69 10.14
CA ALA A 86 -6.12 -21.37 11.54
C ALA A 86 -5.00 -20.32 11.64
N PHE A 87 -5.38 -19.05 11.79
CA PHE A 87 -4.47 -18.01 12.25
C PHE A 87 -4.16 -18.32 13.72
N GLY A 88 -3.11 -19.12 13.92
CA GLY A 88 -2.42 -19.45 15.16
C GLY A 88 -3.13 -19.10 16.47
N THR A 89 -4.16 -19.85 16.85
CA THR A 89 -4.68 -19.87 18.23
C THR A 89 -3.94 -20.87 19.13
N ALA A 90 -2.92 -21.56 18.59
CA ALA A 90 -2.32 -22.73 19.22
C ALA A 90 -1.14 -22.48 20.20
N ASN A 91 -0.83 -21.24 20.61
CA ASN A 91 0.25 -21.05 21.62
C ASN A 91 0.06 -19.89 22.61
N TRP A 92 -1.18 -19.44 22.84
CA TRP A 92 -1.46 -18.41 23.84
C TRP A 92 -2.18 -18.94 25.10
N ALA A 93 -2.70 -20.17 25.05
CA ALA A 93 -3.56 -20.73 26.11
C ALA A 93 -2.92 -21.88 26.91
N ALA A 94 -1.65 -22.24 26.68
CA ALA A 94 -0.97 -23.31 27.41
C ALA A 94 0.46 -22.93 27.79
N GLY A 95 0.63 -22.38 28.99
CA GLY A 95 1.89 -22.47 29.74
C GLY A 95 2.89 -21.31 29.61
N ARG A 96 2.72 -20.26 30.43
CA ARG A 96 3.81 -19.66 31.22
C ARG A 96 3.27 -18.73 32.30
N ALA A 97 2.92 -19.30 33.44
CA ALA A 97 2.63 -18.56 34.67
C ALA A 97 3.91 -18.14 35.44
N ASP A 98 5.09 -18.24 34.84
CA ASP A 98 6.36 -18.15 35.58
C ASP A 98 7.47 -17.48 34.77
N ALA A 99 7.47 -16.13 34.74
CA ALA A 99 8.67 -15.30 34.47
C ALA A 99 8.34 -13.79 34.56
N PHE A 100 7.85 -13.32 35.71
CA PHE A 100 8.06 -11.94 36.14
C PHE A 100 8.86 -11.98 37.43
N GLN A 101 10.19 -12.07 37.31
CA GLN A 101 11.10 -11.87 38.43
C GLN A 101 11.45 -10.39 38.51
N PRO A 102 11.02 -9.64 39.53
CA PRO A 102 11.56 -8.31 39.79
C PRO A 102 12.99 -8.43 40.33
N ALA A 103 13.94 -7.73 39.69
CA ALA A 103 15.33 -7.67 40.12
C ALA A 103 15.46 -7.11 41.57
N PRO A 104 16.34 -7.67 42.42
CA PRO A 104 16.59 -7.13 43.75
C PRO A 104 17.36 -5.81 43.67
N ARG A 105 16.87 -4.80 44.41
CA ARG A 105 17.61 -3.57 44.69
C ARG A 105 18.80 -3.86 45.61
N VAL A 106 19.98 -3.42 45.18
CA VAL A 106 21.11 -3.07 46.05
C VAL A 106 21.67 -1.75 45.53
#